data_AF-A0A3M9NGG3-F1
#
_entry.id   AF-A0A3M9NGG3-F1
#
_cell.length_a   1.000
_cell.length_b   1.000
_cell.length_c   1.000
_cell.angle_alpha   90.00
_cell.angle_beta   90.00
_cell.angle_gamma   90.00
#
_symmetry.space_group_name_H-M   'P 1'
#
loop_
_entity.id
_entity.type
_entity.pdbx_description
1 polymer ?
#
loop_
_entity_poly.entity_id
_entity_poly.type
_entity_poly.pdbx_seq_one_letter_code
_entity_poly.pdbx_strand_id
1 'polypeptide(L)'
;MLDLIVLYFLTKEIGRIALRKGLKPIRWKIYTVVSWLVSEIIGLIFGLMIFKPDNIFSIIMVALTFAVTSYFIIKAQLNRLPDNNFDDDINNLGSS
;
A
#
# COMPACT_ATOMS: atom_id res chain seq x y z
N MET A 1 -4.77 8.55 15.52
CA MET A 1 -6.26 8.37 15.51
C MET A 1 -6.85 8.61 14.11
N LEU A 2 -6.33 9.54 13.31
CA LEU A 2 -6.67 9.66 11.88
C LEU A 2 -6.16 8.49 11.03
N ASP A 3 -5.06 7.88 11.46
CA ASP A 3 -4.35 6.79 10.80
C ASP A 3 -5.26 5.61 10.50
N LEU A 4 -6.12 5.20 11.45
CA LEU A 4 -7.04 4.08 11.26
C LEU A 4 -8.11 4.36 10.19
N ILE A 5 -8.58 5.60 10.08
CA ILE A 5 -9.57 5.98 9.05
C ILE A 5 -8.92 5.93 7.67
N VAL A 6 -7.72 6.51 7.54
CA VAL A 6 -6.94 6.47 6.30
C VAL A 6 -6.64 5.03 5.93
N LEU A 7 -6.13 4.23 6.87
CA LEU A 7 -5.81 2.82 6.67
C LEU A 7 -7.02 2.03 6.19
N TYR A 8 -8.20 2.28 6.75
CA TYR A 8 -9.43 1.62 6.34
C TYR A 8 -9.77 1.90 4.87
N PHE A 9 -9.71 3.16 4.45
CA PHE A 9 -9.95 3.54 3.05
C PHE A 9 -8.92 2.93 2.10
N LEU A 10 -7.64 3.04 2.42
CA LEU A 10 -6.54 2.52 1.61
C LEU A 10 -6.60 0.98 1.49
N THR A 11 -6.85 0.30 2.60
CA THR A 11 -6.99 -1.17 2.66
C THR A 11 -8.21 -1.65 1.85
N LYS A 12 -9.30 -0.89 1.85
CA LYS A 12 -10.48 -1.17 1.02
C LYS A 12 -10.15 -1.08 -0.46
N GLU A 13 -9.40 -0.07 -0.88
CA GLU A 13 -8.96 0.09 -2.27
C GLU A 13 -8.03 -1.04 -2.71
N ILE A 14 -7.00 -1.37 -1.94
CA ILE A 14 -6.09 -2.49 -2.23
C ILE A 14 -6.85 -3.81 -2.34
N GLY A 15 -7.82 -4.04 -1.45
CA GLY A 15 -8.68 -5.21 -1.52
C GLY A 15 -9.50 -5.30 -2.82
N ARG A 16 -9.99 -4.17 -3.34
CA ARG A 16 -10.70 -4.11 -4.62
C ARG A 16 -9.77 -4.38 -5.80
N ILE A 17 -8.56 -3.81 -5.79
CA ILE A 17 -7.56 -4.06 -6.84
C ILE A 17 -7.18 -5.54 -6.84
N ALA A 18 -6.92 -6.14 -5.66
CA ALA A 18 -6.58 -7.54 -5.55
C ALA A 18 -7.71 -8.45 -6.06
N LEU A 19 -8.97 -8.14 -5.72
CA LEU A 19 -10.12 -8.89 -6.19
C LEU A 19 -10.26 -8.82 -7.72
N ARG A 20 -10.09 -7.64 -8.31
CA ARG A 20 -10.08 -7.47 -9.78
C ARG A 20 -9.00 -8.31 -10.47
N LYS A 21 -7.87 -8.53 -9.80
CA LYS A 21 -6.76 -9.33 -10.30
C LYS A 21 -6.91 -10.84 -10.05
N GLY A 22 -8.01 -11.29 -9.45
CA GLY A 22 -8.19 -12.69 -9.06
C GLY A 22 -7.35 -13.12 -7.84
N LEU A 23 -6.74 -12.17 -7.13
CA LEU A 23 -5.90 -12.41 -5.96
C LEU A 23 -6.74 -12.37 -4.68
N LYS A 24 -6.35 -13.17 -3.67
CA LYS A 24 -7.02 -13.19 -2.36
C LYS A 24 -6.91 -11.82 -1.66
N PRO A 25 -8.00 -11.05 -1.51
CA PRO A 25 -7.94 -9.68 -1.00
C PRO A 25 -7.40 -9.60 0.43
N ILE A 26 -7.68 -10.62 1.25
CA ILE A 26 -7.29 -10.65 2.66
C ILE A 26 -5.76 -10.58 2.85
N ARG A 27 -4.99 -11.23 1.98
CA ARG A 27 -3.52 -11.24 2.06
C ARG A 27 -2.95 -9.84 1.80
N TRP A 28 -3.45 -9.19 0.75
CA TRP A 28 -3.02 -7.84 0.36
C TRP A 28 -3.44 -6.77 1.36
N LYS A 29 -4.60 -6.93 1.98
CA LYS A 29 -5.04 -6.07 3.09
C LYS A 29 -4.08 -6.16 4.28
N ILE A 30 -3.71 -7.38 4.70
CA ILE A 30 -2.76 -7.60 5.79
C ILE A 30 -1.40 -7.00 5.45
N TYR A 31 -0.88 -7.24 4.24
CA TYR A 31 0.40 -6.66 3.81
C TYR A 31 0.39 -5.14 3.84
N THR A 32 -0.72 -4.50 3.47
CA THR A 32 -0.85 -3.03 3.53
C THR A 32 -0.77 -2.53 4.97
N VAL A 33 -1.51 -3.16 5.90
CA VAL A 33 -1.51 -2.79 7.32
C VAL A 33 -0.13 -2.97 7.96
N VAL A 34 0.50 -4.12 7.71
CA VAL A 34 1.85 -4.41 8.25
C VAL A 34 2.88 -3.46 7.66
N SER A 35 2.84 -3.22 6.34
CA SER A 35 3.76 -2.31 5.67
C SER A 35 3.61 -0.87 6.15
N TRP A 36 2.38 -0.43 6.44
CA TRP A 36 2.12 0.87 7.05
C TRP A 36 2.79 1.01 8.41
N LEU A 37 2.52 0.09 9.35
CA LEU A 37 3.09 0.12 10.69
C LEU A 37 4.63 0.06 10.68
N VAL A 38 5.20 -0.81 9.85
CA VAL A 38 6.67 -0.90 9.70
C VAL A 38 7.25 0.40 9.16
N SER A 39 6.57 1.03 8.20
CA SER A 39 7.04 2.27 7.59
C SER A 39 6.91 3.47 8.51
N GLU A 40 5.91 3.50 9.40
CA GLU A 40 5.82 4.51 10.45
C GLU A 40 7.01 4.42 11.40
N ILE A 41 7.40 3.21 11.84
CA ILE A 41 8.56 3.01 12.71
C ILE A 41 9.85 3.44 12.00
N ILE A 42 10.03 3.02 10.75
CA ILE A 42 11.19 3.42 9.93
C ILE A 42 11.22 4.94 9.78
N GLY A 43 10.10 5.56 9.40
CA GLY A 43 10.02 7.00 9.21
C GLY A 43 10.20 7.80 10.49
N LEU A 44 9.80 7.27 11.65
CA LEU A 44 10.13 7.87 12.95
C LEU A 44 11.64 7.82 13.23
N ILE A 45 12.31 6.70 12.95
CA ILE A 45 13.76 6.57 13.10
C ILE A 45 14.48 7.58 12.18
N PHE A 46 14.09 7.66 10.91
CA PHE A 46 14.65 8.63 9.97
C PHE A 46 14.34 10.08 10.38
N GLY A 47 13.13 10.35 10.86
CA GLY A 47 12.74 11.65 11.38
C GLY A 47 13.62 12.09 12.54
N LEU A 48 13.88 11.20 13.49
CA LEU A 48 14.77 11.46 14.65
C LEU A 48 16.24 11.61 14.25
N MET A 49 16.68 10.99 13.16
CA MET A 49 18.04 11.17 12.64
C MET A 49 18.24 12.51 11.94
N ILE A 50 17.22 13.00 11.25
CA ILE A 50 17.28 14.24 10.44
C ILE A 50 16.95 15.48 11.29
N PHE A 51 16.00 15.36 12.21
CA PHE A 51 15.49 16.46 13.02
C PHE A 51 15.84 16.27 14.49
N LYS A 52 16.00 17.39 15.20
CA LYS A 52 16.10 17.37 16.66
C LYS A 52 14.78 16.84 17.26
N PRO A 53 14.83 16.09 18.38
CA PRO A 53 13.64 15.52 19.03
C PRO A 53 12.62 16.58 19.46
N ASP A 54 13.07 17.81 19.65
CA ASP A 54 12.26 19.00 19.96
C ASP A 54 11.29 19.35 18.81
N ASN A 55 11.57 18.93 17.58
CA ASN A 55 10.78 19.22 16.39
C ASN A 55 9.84 18.05 16.02
N ILE A 56 9.02 17.65 17.00
CA ILE A 56 8.12 16.48 16.93
C ILE A 56 7.21 16.54 15.70
N PHE A 57 6.73 17.72 15.34
CA PHE A 57 5.86 17.90 14.16
C PHE A 57 6.55 17.45 12.87
N SER A 58 7.81 17.85 12.68
CA SER A 58 8.59 17.48 11.49
C SER A 58 8.87 15.98 11.45
N ILE A 59 9.16 15.37 12.60
CA ILE A 59 9.40 13.92 12.74
C ILE A 59 8.15 13.12 12.34
N ILE A 60 6.96 13.54 12.82
CA ILE A 60 5.69 12.90 12.48
C ILE A 60 5.37 13.03 10.98
N MET A 61 5.65 14.19 10.37
CA MET A 61 5.47 14.38 8.91
C MET A 61 6.33 13.41 8.09
N VAL A 62 7.58 13.17 8.50
CA VAL A 62 8.45 12.17 7.84
C VAL A 62 7.86 10.77 7.98
N ALA A 63 7.44 10.39 9.20
CA ALA A 63 6.81 9.10 9.45
C ALA A 63 5.57 8.87 8.57
N LEU A 64 4.69 9.87 8.47
CA LEU A 64 3.53 9.83 7.60
C LEU A 64 3.90 9.71 6.12
N THR A 65 4.92 10.44 5.66
CA THR A 65 5.39 10.36 4.27
C THR A 65 5.87 8.95 3.93
N PHE A 66 6.62 8.32 4.83
CA PHE A 66 7.05 6.92 4.69
C PHE A 66 5.86 5.95 4.66
N ALA A 67 4.89 6.12 5.57
CA ALA A 67 3.70 5.28 5.62
C ALA A 67 2.83 5.39 4.34
N VAL A 68 2.64 6.60 3.83
CA VAL A 68 1.94 6.83 2.56
C VAL A 68 2.71 6.23 1.37
N THR A 69 4.04 6.38 1.35
CA THR A 69 4.89 5.82 0.29
C THR A 69 4.80 4.29 0.25
N SER A 70 4.75 3.62 1.41
CA SER A 70 4.65 2.16 1.47
C SER A 70 3.34 1.65 0.89
N TYR A 71 2.23 2.36 1.11
CA TYR A 71 0.96 2.09 0.42
C TYR A 71 1.11 2.17 -1.11
N PHE A 72 1.78 3.21 -1.63
CA PHE A 72 2.00 3.34 -3.08
C PHE A 72 2.88 2.22 -3.63
N ILE A 73 3.89 1.77 -2.88
CA ILE A 73 4.72 0.62 -3.25
C ILE A 73 3.87 -0.65 -3.36
N ILE A 74 3.02 -0.94 -2.35
CA ILE A 74 2.11 -2.10 -2.39
C ILE A 74 1.13 -2.00 -3.56
N LYS A 75 0.56 -0.81 -3.80
CA LYS A 75 -0.33 -0.56 -4.95
C LYS A 75 0.38 -0.78 -6.28
N ALA A 76 1.61 -0.30 -6.43
CA ALA A 76 2.42 -0.50 -7.63
C ALA A 76 2.77 -1.97 -7.83
N GLN A 77 3.17 -2.69 -6.77
CA GLN A 77 3.43 -4.13 -6.84
C GLN A 77 2.19 -4.91 -7.26
N LEU A 78 1.04 -4.60 -6.67
CA LEU A 78 -0.23 -5.23 -7.02
C LEU A 78 -0.61 -4.96 -8.47
N ASN A 79 -0.45 -3.72 -8.94
CA ASN A 79 -0.72 -3.34 -10.33
C ASN A 79 0.18 -4.04 -11.35
N ARG A 80 1.42 -4.40 -10.98
CA ARG A 80 2.36 -5.15 -11.83
C ARG A 80 2.02 -6.62 -11.98
N LEU A 81 1.18 -7.18 -11.10
CA LEU A 81 0.75 -8.58 -11.23
C LEU A 81 -0.22 -8.72 -12.41
N PRO A 82 -0.12 -9.82 -13.18
CA PRO A 82 -1.01 -10.08 -14.31
C PRO A 82 -2.46 -10.13 -13.84
N ASP A 83 -3.36 -9.56 -14.63
CA ASP A 83 -4.79 -9.74 -14.41
C ASP A 83 -5.16 -11.17 -14.84
N ASN A 84 -5.94 -11.88 -14.04
CA ASN A 84 -6.50 -13.19 -14.43
C ASN A 84 -7.38 -13.13 -15.70
N ASN A 85 -7.67 -11.94 -16.23
CA ASN A 85 -8.36 -11.75 -17.50
C ASN A 85 -7.47 -11.93 -18.75
N PHE A 86 -6.16 -12.16 -18.59
CA PHE A 86 -5.27 -12.36 -19.75
C PHE A 86 -5.62 -13.62 -20.58
N ASP A 87 -6.19 -14.66 -19.95
CA ASP A 87 -6.58 -15.88 -20.67
C ASP A 87 -7.83 -15.67 -21.53
N ASP A 88 -8.74 -14.76 -21.15
CA ASP A 88 -9.95 -14.47 -21.91
C ASP A 88 -9.64 -13.68 -23.21
N ASP A 89 -8.68 -12.75 -23.16
CA ASP A 89 -8.29 -11.98 -24.35
C ASP A 89 -7.55 -12.85 -25.39
N ILE A 90 -6.72 -13.80 -24.96
CA ILE A 90 -5.99 -14.70 -25.88
C ILE A 90 -6.97 -15.68 -26.57
N ASN A 91 -7.96 -16.19 -25.83
CA ASN A 91 -8.98 -17.10 -26.38
C ASN A 91 -9.94 -16.41 -27.37
N ASN A 92 -10.00 -15.08 -27.39
CA ASN A 92 -10.86 -14.31 -28.29
C ASN A 92 -10.14 -13.80 -29.55
N LEU A 93 -8.82 -14.00 -29.67
CA LEU A 93 -8.05 -13.65 -30.87
C LEU A 93 -8.12 -14.72 -31.97
N GLY A 94 -8.62 -15.92 -31.66
CA GLY A 94 -8.77 -17.04 -32.60
C GLY A 94 -10.20 -17.28 -33.10
N SER A 95 -11.15 -16.40 -32.81
CA SER A 95 -12.58 -16.57 -33.11
C SER A 95 -13.09 -15.73 -34.30
N SER A 96 -12.20 -15.21 -35.17
CA SER A 96 -12.54 -14.57 -36.45
C SER A 96 -11.97 -15.32 -37.64
#